data_AF-A0A819B7G4-F1
#
_entry.id   AF-A0A819B7G4-F1
#
_cell.length_a   1.000
_cell.length_b   1.000
_cell.length_c   1.000
_cell.angle_alpha   90.00
_cell.angle_beta   90.00
_cell.angle_gamma   90.00
#
_symmetry.space_group_name_H-M   'P 1'
#
loop_
_entity.id
_entity.type
_entity.pdbx_description
1 polymer ?
#
loop_
_entity_poly.entity_id
_entity_poly.type
_entity_poly.pdbx_seq_one_letter_code
_entity_poly.pdbx_strand_id
1 'polypeptide(L)'
;MPIERGLQYLRQMQRVSLKNLPMPLEKTEKWKKAHPDENTMKAVMSKKGPIARNSLPPFGIDPIQAEGRLPWILTVPKEPYYEGVEEGRQYLPMSLRTLQRLIDLRRVNPEKPIDLPVLCNTKLFSIQPDQRQFGLQLTDEGADIFSTPINLEVQWVSSELAIAAIERCGGVLTTRYFDPISLSALIDAKKFFERGEPIPRCDTPPINAIEYYTDPKQRGYLANPDLIREERQRLAQKYGYKLPDPSKLSQLFCLRKDPRQIFYGLEPGWLVNLKDQTILKPTDKKFETFYHS
;
A
#
# COMPACT_ATOMS: atom_id res chain seq x y z
N MET A 1 35.50 14.11 20.25
CA MET A 1 36.24 13.21 21.16
C MET A 1 36.28 11.73 20.73
N PRO A 2 35.17 11.00 20.48
CA PRO A 2 35.26 9.56 20.19
C PRO A 2 35.92 9.25 18.83
N ILE A 3 35.55 10.03 17.80
CA ILE A 3 36.06 9.87 16.43
C ILE A 3 37.56 10.16 16.38
N GLU A 4 38.05 11.21 17.03
CA GLU A 4 39.48 11.55 17.05
C GLU A 4 40.32 10.49 17.77
N ARG A 5 39.81 9.92 18.88
CA ARG A 5 40.46 8.77 19.54
C ARG A 5 40.53 7.57 18.60
N GLY A 6 39.46 7.26 17.88
CA GLY A 6 39.46 6.21 16.84
C GLY A 6 40.52 6.44 15.76
N LEU A 7 40.63 7.67 15.26
CA LEU A 7 41.66 8.05 14.28
C LEU A 7 43.09 8.01 14.86
N GLN A 8 43.27 8.35 16.14
CA GLN A 8 44.57 8.22 16.82
C GLN A 8 44.98 6.75 16.97
N TYR A 9 44.06 5.85 17.34
CA TYR A 9 44.33 4.41 17.38
C TYR A 9 44.64 3.83 15.99
N LEU A 10 43.91 4.23 14.94
CA LEU A 10 44.17 3.79 13.58
C LEU A 10 45.57 4.18 13.06
N ARG A 11 46.17 5.28 13.56
CA ARG A 11 47.57 5.66 13.24
C ARG A 11 48.61 4.76 13.91
N GLN A 12 48.26 4.06 14.99
CA GLN A 12 49.14 3.15 15.73
C GLN A 12 48.99 1.69 15.28
N MET A 13 47.91 1.36 14.56
CA MET A 13 47.61 0.01 14.07
C MET A 13 48.32 -0.29 12.74
N GLN A 14 48.39 -1.58 12.39
CA GLN A 14 48.87 -2.01 11.08
C GLN A 14 47.99 -1.45 9.96
N ARG A 15 48.59 -1.20 8.78
CA ARG A 15 47.87 -0.72 7.60
C ARG A 15 46.73 -1.68 7.24
N VAL A 16 45.53 -1.14 7.05
CA VAL A 16 44.35 -1.90 6.62
C VAL A 16 44.64 -2.55 5.25
N SER A 17 44.36 -3.84 5.13
CA SER A 17 44.60 -4.67 3.96
C SER A 17 43.57 -5.81 3.92
N LEU A 18 43.40 -6.47 2.77
CA LEU A 18 42.46 -7.59 2.64
C LEU A 18 42.72 -8.74 3.64
N LYS A 19 43.94 -8.84 4.19
CA LYS A 19 44.33 -9.88 5.16
C LYS A 19 43.89 -9.60 6.60
N ASN A 20 43.61 -8.35 6.96
CA ASN A 20 43.22 -7.94 8.31
C ASN A 20 41.80 -7.35 8.39
N LEU A 21 40.99 -7.53 7.34
CA LEU A 21 39.55 -7.35 7.42
C LEU A 21 38.98 -8.41 8.38
N PRO A 22 38.30 -8.02 9.47
CA PRO A 22 37.58 -8.98 10.29
C PRO A 22 36.41 -9.56 9.49
N MET A 23 36.11 -10.84 9.72
CA MET A 23 34.79 -11.38 9.35
C MET A 23 33.71 -10.57 10.09
N PRO A 24 32.50 -10.41 9.50
CA PRO A 24 31.38 -9.77 10.19
C PRO A 24 31.19 -10.35 11.60
N LEU A 25 30.97 -9.49 12.60
CA LEU A 25 30.75 -9.89 13.98
C LEU A 25 29.43 -10.64 14.20
N GLU A 26 28.51 -10.54 13.23
CA GLU A 26 27.40 -11.48 13.07
C GLU A 26 27.99 -12.87 12.81
N LYS A 27 28.00 -13.68 13.87
CA LYS A 27 28.54 -15.03 13.88
C LYS A 27 28.00 -15.79 12.67
N THR A 28 28.86 -16.10 11.71
CA THR A 28 28.57 -17.18 10.78
C THR A 28 28.43 -18.44 11.62
N GLU A 29 27.20 -18.90 11.81
CA GLU A 29 26.95 -20.11 12.58
C GLU A 29 27.70 -21.25 11.89
N LYS A 30 28.78 -21.70 12.53
CA LYS A 30 29.56 -22.81 12.02
C LYS A 30 28.67 -24.04 12.12
N TRP A 31 28.15 -24.46 10.95
CA TRP A 31 27.38 -25.67 10.78
C TRP A 31 28.05 -26.80 11.56
N LYS A 32 27.40 -27.28 12.62
CA LYS A 32 27.90 -28.36 13.47
C LYS A 32 27.86 -29.65 12.66
N LYS A 33 28.93 -29.94 11.93
CA LYS A 33 29.09 -31.22 11.25
C LYS A 33 29.15 -32.32 12.30
N ALA A 34 28.40 -33.40 12.09
CA ALA A 34 28.57 -34.62 12.87
C ALA A 34 29.95 -35.18 12.52
N HIS A 35 30.88 -35.12 13.48
CA HIS A 35 32.19 -35.73 13.33
C HIS A 35 32.09 -37.25 13.58
N PRO A 36 32.92 -38.09 12.93
CA PRO A 36 32.88 -39.55 13.09
C PRO A 36 33.29 -40.05 14.49
N ASP A 37 33.79 -39.18 15.36
CA ASP A 37 34.20 -39.50 16.72
C ASP A 37 33.06 -40.18 17.50
N GLU A 38 33.40 -41.21 18.29
CA GLU A 38 32.42 -42.20 18.79
C GLU A 38 31.26 -41.62 19.61
N ASN A 39 31.47 -40.44 20.20
CA ASN A 39 30.49 -39.76 21.04
C ASN A 39 29.54 -38.81 20.29
N THR A 40 29.84 -38.38 19.05
CA THR A 40 28.97 -37.42 18.33
C THR A 40 27.83 -38.09 17.57
N MET A 41 28.10 -39.17 16.84
CA MET A 41 27.08 -39.89 16.06
C MET A 41 25.98 -40.52 16.95
N LYS A 42 26.34 -41.00 18.15
CA LYS A 42 25.41 -41.62 19.12
C LYS A 42 24.71 -40.62 20.06
N ALA A 43 25.09 -39.34 20.03
CA ALA A 43 24.51 -38.29 20.89
C ALA A 43 23.48 -37.40 20.17
N VAL A 44 23.54 -37.30 18.84
CA VAL A 44 22.62 -36.46 18.04
C VAL A 44 21.29 -37.16 17.77
N MET A 45 21.25 -38.49 17.74
CA MET A 45 20.05 -39.29 17.49
C MET A 45 19.86 -40.37 18.56
N SER A 46 18.60 -40.76 18.79
CA SER A 46 18.25 -41.88 19.68
C SER A 46 18.93 -43.17 19.22
N LYS A 47 19.20 -44.09 20.17
CA LYS A 47 19.79 -45.41 19.86
C LYS A 47 18.84 -46.37 19.14
N LYS A 48 17.52 -46.18 19.28
CA LYS A 48 16.46 -47.02 18.69
C LYS A 48 15.18 -46.21 18.44
N GLY A 49 14.22 -46.79 17.73
CA GLY A 49 12.90 -46.22 17.47
C GLY A 49 12.85 -45.33 16.22
N PRO A 50 11.71 -44.67 15.96
CA PRO A 50 11.48 -43.89 14.73
C PRO A 50 12.50 -42.78 14.48
N ILE A 51 12.90 -42.05 15.54
CA ILE A 51 13.90 -40.98 15.50
C ILE A 51 15.25 -41.51 14.99
N ALA A 52 15.66 -42.71 15.42
CA ALA A 52 16.93 -43.32 15.03
C ALA A 52 16.96 -43.82 13.57
N ARG A 53 15.77 -43.96 12.96
CA ARG A 53 15.56 -44.53 11.61
C ARG A 53 15.06 -43.48 10.62
N ASN A 54 14.97 -42.21 11.03
CA ASN A 54 14.30 -41.13 10.29
C ASN A 54 12.88 -41.51 9.80
N SER A 55 12.18 -42.33 10.57
CA SER A 55 10.84 -42.87 10.23
C SER A 55 9.74 -42.31 11.13
N LEU A 56 9.86 -41.02 11.50
CA LEU A 56 8.85 -40.31 12.28
C LEU A 56 7.55 -40.16 11.48
N PRO A 57 6.38 -40.14 12.15
CA PRO A 57 5.12 -39.80 11.49
C PRO A 57 5.13 -38.32 11.04
N PRO A 58 4.24 -37.92 10.10
CA PRO A 58 4.12 -36.53 9.69
C PRO A 58 3.68 -35.64 10.86
N PHE A 59 4.03 -34.34 10.75
CA PHE A 59 3.70 -33.34 11.76
C PHE A 59 2.19 -33.28 12.05
N GLY A 60 1.84 -33.22 13.33
CA GLY A 60 0.43 -33.22 13.79
C GLY A 60 -0.14 -34.61 14.12
N ILE A 61 0.60 -35.70 13.88
CA ILE A 61 0.27 -37.04 14.41
C ILE A 61 1.16 -37.30 15.63
N ASP A 62 0.57 -37.36 16.82
CA ASP A 62 1.33 -37.72 18.02
C ASP A 62 1.75 -39.21 17.97
N PRO A 63 2.95 -39.59 18.46
CA PRO A 63 3.34 -40.99 18.57
C PRO A 63 2.38 -41.85 19.40
N ILE A 64 1.62 -41.23 20.31
CA ILE A 64 0.57 -41.86 21.13
C ILE A 64 -0.76 -41.96 20.36
N GLN A 65 -1.03 -41.06 19.41
CA GLN A 65 -2.22 -41.13 18.54
C GLN A 65 -2.15 -42.27 17.51
N ALA A 66 -0.96 -42.83 17.26
CA ALA A 66 -0.79 -44.06 16.47
C ALA A 66 -1.57 -45.27 17.04
N GLU A 67 -2.05 -45.20 18.28
CA GLU A 67 -2.94 -46.18 18.93
C GLU A 67 -4.43 -45.97 18.60
N GLY A 68 -4.76 -45.15 17.59
CA GLY A 68 -6.11 -45.02 17.04
C GLY A 68 -6.90 -43.76 17.43
N ARG A 69 -6.23 -42.73 17.96
CA ARG A 69 -6.86 -41.44 18.31
C ARG A 69 -6.71 -40.44 17.17
N LEU A 70 -7.80 -39.74 16.83
CA LEU A 70 -7.78 -38.69 15.80
C LEU A 70 -6.86 -37.51 16.19
N PRO A 71 -6.02 -37.00 15.26
CA PRO A 71 -5.28 -35.76 15.40
C PRO A 71 -6.16 -34.57 15.78
N TRP A 72 -5.64 -33.66 16.61
CA TRP A 72 -6.40 -32.48 17.10
C TRP A 72 -7.03 -31.66 15.96
N ILE A 73 -6.30 -31.45 14.86
CA ILE A 73 -6.76 -30.70 13.67
C ILE A 73 -8.04 -31.33 13.06
N LEU A 74 -8.23 -32.64 13.20
CA LEU A 74 -9.41 -33.37 12.72
C LEU A 74 -10.53 -33.47 13.77
N THR A 75 -10.25 -33.11 15.03
CA THR A 75 -11.29 -33.07 16.09
C THR A 75 -12.06 -31.74 16.13
N VAL A 76 -11.50 -30.67 15.56
CA VAL A 76 -12.17 -29.38 15.43
C VAL A 76 -13.05 -29.42 14.17
N PRO A 77 -14.34 -29.03 14.23
CA PRO A 77 -15.20 -28.97 13.05
C PRO A 77 -14.68 -27.95 12.04
N LYS A 78 -14.89 -28.20 10.75
CA LYS A 78 -14.46 -27.28 9.69
C LYS A 78 -15.41 -26.07 9.62
N GLU A 79 -14.97 -24.94 10.14
CA GLU A 79 -15.64 -23.65 9.99
C GLU A 79 -15.02 -22.85 8.81
N PRO A 80 -15.82 -22.25 7.91
CA PRO A 80 -15.34 -21.62 6.68
C PRO A 80 -14.81 -20.19 6.89
N TYR A 81 -13.96 -19.97 7.90
CA TYR A 81 -13.42 -18.64 8.26
C TYR A 81 -12.73 -17.86 7.12
N TYR A 82 -12.23 -18.56 6.11
CA TYR A 82 -11.52 -17.98 4.96
C TYR A 82 -12.29 -18.07 3.64
N GLU A 83 -13.56 -18.50 3.67
CA GLU A 83 -14.41 -18.49 2.48
C GLU A 83 -14.65 -17.04 2.01
N GLY A 84 -14.48 -16.79 0.71
CA GLY A 84 -14.58 -15.45 0.13
C GLY A 84 -13.45 -14.46 0.50
N VAL A 85 -12.46 -14.83 1.32
CA VAL A 85 -11.32 -13.94 1.66
C VAL A 85 -10.51 -13.56 0.42
N GLU A 86 -10.47 -14.44 -0.57
CA GLU A 86 -9.93 -14.17 -1.90
C GLU A 86 -10.69 -13.06 -2.66
N GLU A 87 -12.02 -12.98 -2.54
CA GLU A 87 -12.83 -11.94 -3.18
C GLU A 87 -12.78 -10.61 -2.42
N GLY A 88 -12.32 -10.64 -1.17
CA GLY A 88 -12.12 -9.49 -0.30
C GLY A 88 -11.09 -8.51 -0.86
N ARG A 89 -11.51 -7.26 -1.10
CA ARG A 89 -10.61 -6.15 -1.42
C ARG A 89 -9.88 -5.68 -0.17
N GLN A 90 -8.56 -5.64 -0.21
CA GLN A 90 -7.75 -5.09 0.88
C GLN A 90 -7.28 -3.68 0.55
N TYR A 91 -7.10 -2.84 1.57
CA TYR A 91 -6.59 -1.48 1.45
C TYR A 91 -5.51 -1.26 2.51
N LEU A 92 -4.41 -0.61 2.13
CA LEU A 92 -3.30 -0.35 3.04
C LEU A 92 -3.63 0.89 3.92
N PRO A 93 -3.65 0.79 5.26
CA PRO A 93 -4.06 1.90 6.10
C PRO A 93 -3.03 3.05 6.12
N MET A 94 -3.54 4.28 6.06
CA MET A 94 -2.78 5.51 6.18
C MET A 94 -3.47 6.46 7.16
N SER A 95 -2.77 6.84 8.23
CA SER A 95 -3.27 7.81 9.19
C SER A 95 -3.03 9.26 8.78
N LEU A 96 -3.94 10.15 9.17
CA LEU A 96 -3.78 11.60 9.01
C LEU A 96 -2.49 12.13 9.66
N ARG A 97 -2.07 11.56 10.79
CA ARG A 97 -0.77 11.83 11.42
C ARG A 97 0.40 11.53 10.49
N THR A 98 0.34 10.40 9.77
CA THR A 98 1.38 10.02 8.81
C THR A 98 1.37 10.97 7.62
N LEU A 99 0.19 11.31 7.09
CA LEU A 99 0.03 12.24 5.97
C LEU A 99 0.57 13.64 6.30
N GLN A 100 0.22 14.20 7.46
CA GLN A 100 0.75 15.48 7.94
C GLN A 100 2.29 15.44 8.02
N ARG A 101 2.86 14.38 8.60
CA ARG A 101 4.33 14.19 8.68
C ARG A 101 5.00 14.14 7.30
N LEU A 102 4.34 13.63 6.26
CA LEU A 102 4.89 13.64 4.89
C LEU A 102 4.91 15.03 4.27
N ILE A 103 3.93 15.87 4.61
CA ILE A 103 3.85 17.27 4.19
C ILE A 103 4.91 18.09 4.94
N ASP A 104 5.03 17.92 6.26
CA ASP A 104 6.02 18.61 7.11
C ASP A 104 7.47 18.30 6.67
N LEU A 105 7.74 17.04 6.32
CA LEU A 105 9.02 16.58 5.77
C LEU A 105 9.22 16.94 4.28
N ARG A 106 8.28 17.67 3.66
CA ARG A 106 8.27 18.07 2.24
C ARG A 106 8.44 16.91 1.25
N ARG A 107 7.99 15.70 1.64
CA ARG A 107 7.93 14.52 0.76
C ARG A 107 6.73 14.56 -0.18
N VAL A 108 5.66 15.23 0.25
CA VAL A 108 4.44 15.48 -0.52
C VAL A 108 4.19 16.99 -0.50
N ASN A 109 3.91 17.58 -1.67
CA ASN A 109 3.59 19.01 -1.77
C ASN A 109 2.05 19.20 -1.71
N PRO A 110 1.50 19.92 -0.72
CA PRO A 110 0.06 20.21 -0.63
C PRO A 110 -0.46 21.19 -1.73
N GLU A 111 0.43 21.90 -2.42
CA GLU A 111 0.11 22.78 -3.57
C GLU A 111 -0.22 22.00 -4.86
N LYS A 112 -0.30 20.67 -4.80
CA LYS A 112 -0.70 19.79 -5.91
C LYS A 112 -1.72 18.76 -5.41
N PRO A 113 -2.60 18.24 -6.28
CA PRO A 113 -3.48 17.13 -5.89
C PRO A 113 -2.64 15.94 -5.43
N ILE A 114 -2.97 15.41 -4.26
CA ILE A 114 -2.33 14.26 -3.65
C ILE A 114 -3.13 13.03 -4.07
N ASP A 115 -2.51 12.23 -4.92
CA ASP A 115 -3.08 11.04 -5.54
C ASP A 115 -2.18 9.82 -5.26
N LEU A 116 -2.69 8.62 -5.53
CA LEU A 116 -1.97 7.37 -5.35
C LEU A 116 -0.52 7.35 -5.87
N PRO A 117 -0.20 7.80 -7.11
CA PRO A 117 1.17 7.81 -7.61
C PRO A 117 2.07 8.77 -6.83
N VAL A 118 1.54 9.88 -6.31
CA VAL A 118 2.30 10.82 -5.46
C VAL A 118 2.71 10.12 -4.16
N LEU A 119 1.80 9.35 -3.58
CA LEU A 119 2.03 8.61 -2.34
C LEU A 119 2.97 7.40 -2.55
N CYS A 120 2.79 6.63 -3.63
CA CYS A 120 3.69 5.54 -4.02
C CYS A 120 5.10 6.04 -4.40
N ASN A 121 5.24 7.25 -4.95
CA ASN A 121 6.55 7.86 -5.22
C ASN A 121 7.36 8.17 -3.95
N THR A 122 6.72 8.31 -2.78
CA THR A 122 7.45 8.43 -1.50
C THR A 122 8.19 7.15 -1.09
N LYS A 123 7.89 6.01 -1.73
CA LYS A 123 8.38 4.65 -1.44
C LYS A 123 8.13 4.16 -0.01
N LEU A 124 7.20 4.79 0.71
CA LEU A 124 6.74 4.34 2.03
C LEU A 124 5.52 3.42 1.94
N PHE A 125 4.68 3.61 0.92
CA PHE A 125 3.52 2.77 0.63
C PHE A 125 3.83 1.90 -0.59
N SER A 126 3.89 0.59 -0.37
CA SER A 126 4.17 -0.43 -1.39
C SER A 126 2.93 -1.29 -1.57
N ILE A 127 2.06 -0.89 -2.49
CA ILE A 127 0.80 -1.58 -2.78
C ILE A 127 1.11 -2.77 -3.70
N GLN A 128 0.51 -3.93 -3.41
CA GLN A 128 0.71 -5.16 -4.17
C GLN A 128 -0.62 -5.65 -4.76
N PRO A 129 -0.92 -5.36 -6.04
CA PRO A 129 -2.13 -5.83 -6.72
C PRO A 129 -2.27 -7.36 -6.71
N ASP A 130 -1.13 -8.08 -6.77
CA ASP A 130 -1.08 -9.54 -6.70
C ASP A 130 -1.64 -10.10 -5.37
N GLN A 131 -1.52 -9.33 -4.28
CA GLN A 131 -2.10 -9.63 -2.97
C GLN A 131 -3.52 -9.08 -2.80
N ARG A 132 -4.18 -8.72 -3.90
CA ARG A 132 -5.55 -8.18 -3.94
C ARG A 132 -5.72 -6.92 -3.07
N GLN A 133 -4.66 -6.10 -3.02
CA GLN A 133 -4.68 -4.76 -2.46
C GLN A 133 -5.14 -3.76 -3.53
N PHE A 134 -6.23 -3.04 -3.28
CA PHE A 134 -6.88 -2.14 -4.25
C PHE A 134 -6.55 -0.66 -4.04
N GLY A 135 -5.73 -0.33 -3.04
CA GLY A 135 -5.31 1.05 -2.77
C GLY A 135 -5.02 1.32 -1.31
N LEU A 136 -5.33 2.55 -0.89
CA LEU A 136 -5.11 3.10 0.44
C LEU A 136 -6.43 3.30 1.17
N GLN A 137 -6.39 3.09 2.49
CA GLN A 137 -7.48 3.33 3.43
C GLN A 137 -7.12 4.47 4.38
N LEU A 138 -7.87 5.57 4.35
CA LEU A 138 -7.65 6.69 5.27
C LEU A 138 -8.18 6.35 6.67
N THR A 139 -7.35 6.53 7.69
CA THR A 139 -7.72 6.41 9.11
C THR A 139 -7.65 7.77 9.82
N ASP A 140 -8.45 7.92 10.88
CA ASP A 140 -8.64 9.14 11.66
C ASP A 140 -7.55 9.39 12.72
N GLU A 141 -6.54 8.51 12.82
CA GLU A 141 -5.39 8.69 13.71
C GLU A 141 -4.69 10.04 13.44
N GLY A 142 -4.74 10.95 14.42
CA GLY A 142 -4.16 12.29 14.33
C GLY A 142 -5.07 13.36 13.70
N ALA A 143 -6.38 13.12 13.61
CA ALA A 143 -7.38 14.13 13.21
C ALA A 143 -7.23 15.49 13.95
N ASP A 144 -6.82 15.48 15.21
CA ASP A 144 -6.61 16.71 16.01
C ASP A 144 -5.39 17.52 15.55
N ILE A 145 -4.32 16.84 15.13
CA ILE A 145 -3.03 17.42 14.75
C ILE A 145 -3.05 17.90 13.29
N PHE A 146 -3.87 17.27 12.45
CA PHE A 146 -3.98 17.59 11.03
C PHE A 146 -4.49 19.03 10.81
N SER A 147 -3.72 19.81 10.05
CA SER A 147 -3.92 21.26 9.88
C SER A 147 -3.75 21.77 8.44
N THR A 148 -3.32 20.91 7.51
CA THR A 148 -2.96 21.33 6.15
C THR A 148 -4.13 21.20 5.17
N PRO A 149 -4.49 22.26 4.41
CA PRO A 149 -5.49 22.15 3.35
C PRO A 149 -4.89 21.39 2.15
N ILE A 150 -5.51 20.27 1.78
CA ILE A 150 -5.06 19.39 0.68
C ILE A 150 -6.23 18.95 -0.20
N ASN A 151 -5.99 18.75 -1.49
CA ASN A 151 -6.89 17.99 -2.36
C ASN A 151 -6.38 16.55 -2.39
N LEU A 152 -7.10 15.63 -1.76
CA LEU A 152 -6.67 14.24 -1.53
C LEU A 152 -7.62 13.27 -2.23
N GLU A 153 -7.04 12.34 -2.99
CA GLU A 153 -7.74 11.20 -3.58
C GLU A 153 -7.28 9.90 -2.91
N VAL A 154 -8.24 9.13 -2.38
CA VAL A 154 -8.02 7.84 -1.71
C VAL A 154 -9.07 6.83 -2.16
N GLN A 155 -8.84 5.55 -1.92
CA GLN A 155 -9.76 4.50 -2.36
C GLN A 155 -10.82 4.22 -1.30
N TRP A 156 -10.39 4.06 -0.04
CA TRP A 156 -11.30 3.81 1.08
C TRP A 156 -11.11 4.81 2.23
N VAL A 157 -12.19 5.08 2.97
CA VAL A 157 -12.18 5.91 4.18
C VAL A 157 -12.83 5.12 5.31
N SER A 158 -12.12 4.97 6.42
CA SER A 158 -12.56 4.15 7.56
C SER A 158 -13.60 4.85 8.43
N SER A 159 -13.50 6.17 8.53
CA SER A 159 -14.14 6.98 9.57
C SER A 159 -14.52 8.34 9.02
N GLU A 160 -15.75 8.75 9.28
CA GLU A 160 -16.28 10.08 8.97
C GLU A 160 -15.45 11.21 9.63
N LEU A 161 -14.82 10.92 10.78
CA LEU A 161 -13.94 11.87 11.47
C LEU A 161 -12.70 12.24 10.63
N ALA A 162 -12.21 11.32 9.78
CA ALA A 162 -11.11 11.62 8.89
C ALA A 162 -11.52 12.61 7.77
N ILE A 163 -12.76 12.47 7.28
CA ILE A 163 -13.37 13.43 6.33
C ILE A 163 -13.53 14.79 7.02
N ALA A 164 -14.06 14.79 8.25
CA ALA A 164 -14.22 15.99 9.09
C ALA A 164 -12.91 16.78 9.22
N ALA A 165 -11.81 16.09 9.58
CA ALA A 165 -10.52 16.73 9.80
C ALA A 165 -9.95 17.41 8.54
N ILE A 166 -10.07 16.77 7.37
CA ILE A 166 -9.64 17.35 6.09
C ILE A 166 -10.53 18.54 5.70
N GLU A 167 -11.86 18.36 5.76
CA GLU A 167 -12.82 19.41 5.39
C GLU A 167 -12.76 20.63 6.33
N ARG A 168 -12.47 20.42 7.63
CA ARG A 168 -12.23 21.45 8.66
C ARG A 168 -11.03 22.33 8.32
N CYS A 169 -9.95 21.72 7.79
CA CYS A 169 -8.77 22.47 7.33
C CYS A 169 -9.03 23.20 6.00
N GLY A 170 -10.16 22.96 5.35
CA GLY A 170 -10.51 23.50 4.04
C GLY A 170 -10.02 22.66 2.86
N GLY A 171 -9.52 21.45 3.11
CA GLY A 171 -9.22 20.48 2.06
C GLY A 171 -10.46 19.96 1.33
N VAL A 172 -10.20 19.15 0.32
CA VAL A 172 -11.20 18.36 -0.42
C VAL A 172 -10.74 16.91 -0.42
N LEU A 173 -11.65 16.01 -0.07
CA LEU A 173 -11.47 14.57 -0.16
C LEU A 173 -12.34 14.03 -1.29
N THR A 174 -11.79 13.13 -2.11
CA THR A 174 -12.55 12.36 -3.10
C THR A 174 -12.22 10.88 -2.92
N THR A 175 -13.24 10.02 -2.84
CA THR A 175 -13.03 8.57 -2.88
C THR A 175 -13.21 8.03 -4.28
N ARG A 176 -12.22 7.27 -4.77
CA ARG A 176 -12.17 6.78 -6.14
C ARG A 176 -11.75 5.32 -6.22
N TYR A 177 -12.45 4.55 -7.05
CA TYR A 177 -12.06 3.20 -7.42
C TYR A 177 -10.94 3.20 -8.47
N PHE A 178 -10.04 2.22 -8.38
CA PHE A 178 -9.16 1.82 -9.46
C PHE A 178 -9.26 0.32 -9.68
N ASP A 179 -9.39 -0.10 -10.94
CA ASP A 179 -9.23 -1.50 -11.32
C ASP A 179 -7.76 -1.95 -11.19
N PRO A 180 -7.48 -3.27 -11.12
CA PRO A 180 -6.12 -3.77 -10.94
C PRO A 180 -5.11 -3.34 -12.02
N ILE A 181 -5.56 -3.11 -13.26
CA ILE A 181 -4.70 -2.71 -14.38
C ILE A 181 -4.30 -1.24 -14.20
N SER A 182 -5.28 -0.35 -14.01
CA SER A 182 -5.06 1.06 -13.69
C SER A 182 -4.23 1.25 -12.42
N LEU A 183 -4.50 0.44 -11.40
CA LEU A 183 -3.74 0.45 -10.15
C LEU A 183 -2.27 0.08 -10.39
N SER A 184 -1.98 -0.95 -11.20
CA SER A 184 -0.61 -1.32 -11.56
C SER A 184 0.12 -0.18 -12.31
N ALA A 185 -0.59 0.58 -13.14
CA ALA A 185 -0.05 1.75 -13.83
C ALA A 185 0.23 2.93 -12.87
N LEU A 186 -0.60 3.13 -11.83
CA LEU A 186 -0.40 4.19 -10.84
C LEU A 186 0.75 3.92 -9.85
N ILE A 187 0.97 2.65 -9.46
CA ILE A 187 2.00 2.28 -8.48
C ILE A 187 3.42 2.59 -8.98
N ASP A 188 3.69 2.31 -10.25
CA ASP A 188 4.98 2.57 -10.89
C ASP A 188 4.80 3.05 -12.34
N ALA A 189 4.30 4.28 -12.48
CA ALA A 189 4.02 4.92 -13.77
C ALA A 189 5.23 4.91 -14.73
N LYS A 190 6.46 4.96 -14.20
CA LYS A 190 7.68 4.87 -15.03
C LYS A 190 7.77 3.51 -15.70
N LYS A 191 7.64 2.41 -14.94
CA LYS A 191 7.63 1.04 -15.49
C LYS A 191 6.45 0.80 -16.43
N PHE A 192 5.31 1.43 -16.19
CA PHE A 192 4.16 1.35 -17.09
C PHE A 192 4.48 1.99 -18.45
N PHE A 193 4.93 3.25 -18.48
CA PHE A 193 5.28 3.92 -19.73
C PHE A 193 6.49 3.28 -20.46
N GLU A 194 7.41 2.63 -19.74
CA GLU A 194 8.49 1.84 -20.32
C GLU A 194 8.01 0.61 -21.14
N ARG A 195 6.75 0.15 -20.96
CA ARG A 195 6.18 -0.94 -21.78
C ARG A 195 5.77 -0.49 -23.19
N GLY A 196 5.56 0.81 -23.41
CA GLY A 196 5.02 1.33 -24.66
C GLY A 196 3.53 1.01 -24.89
N GLU A 197 2.78 0.75 -23.82
CA GLU A 197 1.32 0.54 -23.86
C GLU A 197 0.58 1.89 -23.79
N PRO A 198 -0.53 2.09 -24.53
CA PRO A 198 -1.37 3.28 -24.36
C PRO A 198 -2.03 3.28 -22.98
N ILE A 199 -2.29 4.46 -22.44
CA ILE A 199 -2.93 4.61 -21.12
C ILE A 199 -4.32 3.93 -21.16
N PRO A 200 -4.63 2.92 -20.32
CA PRO A 200 -5.95 2.32 -20.31
C PRO A 200 -6.99 3.31 -19.78
N ARG A 201 -8.27 3.07 -20.09
CA ARG A 201 -9.37 3.71 -19.36
C ARG A 201 -9.61 2.95 -18.06
N CYS A 202 -9.86 3.68 -16.98
CA CYS A 202 -10.24 3.08 -15.70
C CYS A 202 -11.61 2.40 -15.83
N ASP A 203 -11.73 1.19 -15.30
CA ASP A 203 -13.02 0.51 -15.24
C ASP A 203 -13.86 0.98 -14.04
N THR A 204 -15.17 0.81 -14.17
CA THR A 204 -16.14 1.13 -13.12
C THR A 204 -16.03 0.14 -11.96
N PRO A 205 -16.34 0.55 -10.72
CA PRO A 205 -16.37 -0.36 -9.58
C PRO A 205 -17.33 -1.54 -9.81
N PRO A 206 -17.01 -2.73 -9.28
CA PRO A 206 -17.92 -3.87 -9.30
C PRO A 206 -19.20 -3.59 -8.50
N ILE A 207 -20.24 -4.41 -8.72
CA ILE A 207 -21.56 -4.26 -8.10
C ILE A 207 -21.49 -4.17 -6.57
N ASN A 208 -20.61 -4.96 -5.94
CA ASN A 208 -20.40 -4.94 -4.48
C ASN A 208 -19.54 -3.75 -3.96
N ALA A 209 -19.26 -2.76 -4.80
CA ALA A 209 -18.53 -1.53 -4.45
C ALA A 209 -19.17 -0.25 -5.01
N ILE A 210 -20.03 -0.35 -6.03
CA ILE A 210 -20.61 0.81 -6.73
C ILE A 210 -21.42 1.72 -5.79
N GLU A 211 -22.14 1.16 -4.83
CA GLU A 211 -22.91 1.88 -3.81
C GLU A 211 -22.03 2.88 -3.04
N TYR A 212 -20.92 2.38 -2.47
CA TYR A 212 -19.94 3.19 -1.72
C TYR A 212 -19.37 4.37 -2.54
N TYR A 213 -19.08 4.18 -3.83
CA TYR A 213 -18.54 5.25 -4.70
C TYR A 213 -19.62 6.17 -5.28
N THR A 214 -20.90 5.82 -5.14
CA THR A 214 -22.07 6.65 -5.49
C THR A 214 -22.58 7.41 -4.26
N ASP A 215 -22.22 6.99 -3.04
CA ASP A 215 -22.62 7.65 -1.80
C ASP A 215 -21.96 9.04 -1.62
N PRO A 216 -22.75 10.12 -1.46
CA PRO A 216 -22.21 11.45 -1.18
C PRO A 216 -21.58 11.53 0.21
N LYS A 217 -21.96 10.65 1.14
CA LYS A 217 -21.36 10.55 2.48
C LYS A 217 -19.87 10.21 2.43
N GLN A 218 -19.49 9.29 1.54
CA GLN A 218 -18.09 8.86 1.37
C GLN A 218 -17.29 9.76 0.43
N ARG A 219 -17.90 10.84 -0.08
CA ARG A 219 -17.32 11.74 -1.09
C ARG A 219 -16.95 10.98 -2.38
N GLY A 220 -17.78 10.03 -2.76
CA GLY A 220 -17.60 9.18 -3.93
C GLY A 220 -17.54 9.97 -5.23
N TYR A 221 -16.61 9.61 -6.11
CA TYR A 221 -16.41 10.28 -7.40
C TYR A 221 -17.57 10.14 -8.39
N LEU A 222 -18.50 9.18 -8.17
CA LEU A 222 -19.73 9.01 -8.96
C LEU A 222 -20.95 9.68 -8.31
N ALA A 223 -20.81 10.23 -7.10
CA ALA A 223 -21.91 10.87 -6.38
C ALA A 223 -22.24 12.26 -6.94
N ASN A 224 -23.52 12.65 -6.87
CA ASN A 224 -23.98 13.97 -7.33
C ASN A 224 -23.26 15.11 -6.56
N PRO A 225 -22.68 16.11 -7.24
CA PRO A 225 -21.85 17.14 -6.61
C PRO A 225 -22.64 18.03 -5.64
N ASP A 226 -23.94 18.24 -5.87
CA ASP A 226 -24.79 19.02 -4.99
C ASP A 226 -25.13 18.28 -3.69
N LEU A 227 -25.38 16.97 -3.76
CA LEU A 227 -25.56 16.14 -2.56
C LEU A 227 -24.28 16.07 -1.72
N ILE A 228 -23.10 16.05 -2.37
CA ILE A 228 -21.82 16.17 -1.65
C ILE A 228 -21.72 17.50 -0.89
N ARG A 229 -22.19 18.62 -1.48
CA ARG A 229 -22.21 19.94 -0.81
C ARG A 229 -23.13 19.94 0.41
N GLU A 230 -24.31 19.34 0.31
CA GLU A 230 -25.23 19.18 1.45
C GLU A 230 -24.62 18.31 2.56
N GLU A 231 -24.09 17.13 2.23
CA GLU A 231 -23.45 16.23 3.20
C GLU A 231 -22.21 16.86 3.86
N ARG A 232 -21.49 17.74 3.15
CA ARG A 232 -20.39 18.55 3.72
C ARG A 232 -20.92 19.56 4.76
N GLN A 233 -22.07 20.19 4.52
CA GLN A 233 -22.71 21.07 5.51
C GLN A 233 -23.25 20.29 6.72
N ARG A 234 -23.89 19.13 6.51
CA ARG A 234 -24.39 18.26 7.59
C ARG A 234 -23.25 17.78 8.50
N LEU A 235 -22.13 17.37 7.90
CA LEU A 235 -20.94 16.91 8.63
C LEU A 235 -20.29 18.07 9.41
N ALA A 236 -20.20 19.27 8.82
CA ALA A 236 -19.72 20.46 9.52
C ALA A 236 -20.59 20.87 10.72
N GLN A 237 -21.92 20.74 10.61
CA GLN A 237 -22.85 20.96 11.73
C GLN A 237 -22.66 19.89 12.83
N LYS A 238 -22.52 18.62 12.45
CA LYS A 238 -22.35 17.49 13.39
C LYS A 238 -21.06 17.59 14.22
N TYR A 239 -19.95 17.98 13.61
CA TYR A 239 -18.64 18.11 14.28
C TYR A 239 -18.33 19.56 14.73
N GLY A 240 -19.26 20.51 14.54
CA GLY A 240 -19.16 21.86 15.09
C GLY A 240 -18.08 22.77 14.48
N TYR A 241 -17.70 22.56 13.23
CA TYR A 241 -16.72 23.42 12.54
C TYR A 241 -17.34 24.28 11.44
N LYS A 242 -16.70 25.41 11.12
CA LYS A 242 -17.12 26.29 10.01
C LYS A 242 -16.42 25.85 8.73
N LEU A 243 -17.17 25.71 7.65
CA LEU A 243 -16.64 25.49 6.32
C LEU A 243 -16.03 26.80 5.77
N PRO A 244 -14.89 26.75 5.06
CA PRO A 244 -14.38 27.92 4.36
C PRO A 244 -15.23 28.26 3.13
N ASP A 245 -15.25 29.54 2.76
CA ASP A 245 -16.07 30.05 1.64
C ASP A 245 -15.67 29.39 0.31
N PRO A 246 -16.62 28.83 -0.46
CA PRO A 246 -16.29 28.15 -1.73
C PRO A 246 -15.66 29.11 -2.75
N SER A 247 -16.03 30.40 -2.72
CA SER A 247 -15.47 31.43 -3.60
C SER A 247 -13.99 31.76 -3.34
N LYS A 248 -13.44 31.32 -2.20
CA LYS A 248 -12.02 31.50 -1.82
C LYS A 248 -11.19 30.24 -2.05
N LEU A 249 -11.79 29.13 -2.49
CA LEU A 249 -11.06 27.92 -2.83
C LEU A 249 -10.17 28.17 -4.05
N SER A 250 -8.89 27.83 -3.92
CA SER A 250 -7.98 27.84 -5.06
C SER A 250 -8.42 26.84 -6.12
N GLN A 251 -8.09 27.12 -7.39
CA GLN A 251 -8.42 26.26 -8.54
C GLN A 251 -8.03 24.79 -8.33
N LEU A 252 -6.98 24.53 -7.53
CA LEU A 252 -6.52 23.21 -7.11
C LEU A 252 -7.62 22.35 -6.47
N PHE A 253 -8.51 22.92 -5.66
CA PHE A 253 -9.59 22.17 -4.99
C PHE A 253 -10.77 21.86 -5.92
N CYS A 254 -10.82 22.50 -7.10
CA CYS A 254 -11.76 22.18 -8.17
C CYS A 254 -11.23 21.08 -9.11
N LEU A 255 -9.93 20.78 -9.08
CA LEU A 255 -9.33 19.74 -9.93
C LEU A 255 -9.82 18.35 -9.50
N ARG A 256 -10.49 17.67 -10.44
CA ARG A 256 -10.94 16.28 -10.34
C ARG A 256 -10.62 15.57 -11.65
N LYS A 257 -10.30 14.27 -11.59
CA LYS A 257 -10.12 13.42 -12.77
C LYS A 257 -11.47 12.92 -13.26
N ASP A 258 -11.64 12.81 -14.58
CA ASP A 258 -12.83 12.18 -15.15
C ASP A 258 -12.99 10.74 -14.66
N PRO A 259 -14.22 10.17 -14.56
CA PRO A 259 -14.46 8.81 -14.07
C PRO A 259 -13.69 7.68 -14.79
N ARG A 260 -13.22 7.92 -16.02
CA ARG A 260 -12.39 7.01 -16.81
C ARG A 260 -10.88 7.32 -16.81
N GLN A 261 -10.49 8.50 -16.32
CA GLN A 261 -9.10 8.98 -16.37
C GLN A 261 -8.25 8.48 -15.19
N ILE A 262 -7.04 8.01 -15.48
CA ILE A 262 -6.10 7.47 -14.48
C ILE A 262 -5.19 8.56 -13.90
N PHE A 263 -4.47 9.28 -14.79
CA PHE A 263 -3.50 10.31 -14.44
C PHE A 263 -4.05 11.72 -14.67
N TYR A 264 -3.68 12.69 -13.83
CA TYR A 264 -4.00 14.10 -14.08
C TYR A 264 -3.31 14.61 -15.36
N GLY A 265 -4.09 15.21 -16.27
CA GLY A 265 -3.58 15.85 -17.49
C GLY A 265 -3.16 14.92 -18.63
N LEU A 266 -3.38 13.61 -18.48
CA LEU A 266 -3.22 12.62 -19.55
C LEU A 266 -4.54 11.86 -19.73
N GLU A 267 -5.03 11.77 -20.95
CA GLU A 267 -6.27 11.05 -21.26
C GLU A 267 -6.00 9.57 -21.58
N PRO A 268 -6.99 8.68 -21.40
CA PRO A 268 -6.90 7.31 -21.88
C PRO A 268 -6.67 7.25 -23.40
N GLY A 269 -5.94 6.25 -23.86
CA GLY A 269 -5.56 6.06 -25.26
C GLY A 269 -4.32 6.83 -25.72
N TRP A 270 -3.84 7.81 -24.94
CA TRP A 270 -2.57 8.48 -25.25
C TRP A 270 -1.38 7.56 -24.96
N LEU A 271 -0.33 7.65 -25.79
CA LEU A 271 0.92 6.92 -25.62
C LEU A 271 2.06 7.89 -25.29
N VAL A 272 2.76 7.67 -24.18
CA VAL A 272 3.84 8.54 -23.69
C VAL A 272 5.20 7.96 -24.09
N ASN A 273 5.94 8.67 -24.93
CA ASN A 273 7.31 8.32 -25.29
C ASN A 273 8.30 9.03 -24.36
N LEU A 274 8.86 8.28 -23.40
CA LEU A 274 9.81 8.79 -22.41
C LEU A 274 11.16 9.24 -23.02
N LYS A 275 11.57 8.65 -24.14
CA LYS A 275 12.89 8.91 -24.75
C LYS A 275 12.89 10.27 -25.47
N ASP A 276 11.87 10.49 -26.30
CA ASP A 276 11.77 11.68 -27.13
C ASP A 276 10.89 12.77 -26.47
N GLN A 277 10.38 12.52 -25.26
CA GLN A 277 9.51 13.41 -24.47
C GLN A 277 8.24 13.86 -25.21
N THR A 278 7.69 12.97 -26.04
CA THR A 278 6.49 13.23 -26.85
C THR A 278 5.29 12.43 -26.37
N ILE A 279 4.10 12.94 -26.65
CA ILE A 279 2.82 12.26 -26.41
C ILE A 279 2.16 12.03 -27.77
N LEU A 280 1.90 10.77 -28.10
CA LEU A 280 1.17 10.39 -29.31
C LEU A 280 -0.30 10.22 -28.94
N LYS A 281 -1.18 10.85 -29.73
CA LYS A 281 -2.64 10.78 -29.57
C LYS A 281 -3.26 9.91 -30.66
N PRO A 282 -4.32 9.14 -30.37
CA PRO A 282 -5.03 8.39 -31.40
C PRO A 282 -5.69 9.34 -32.41
N THR A 283 -5.50 9.09 -33.70
CA THR A 283 -6.13 9.87 -34.79
C THR A 283 -7.37 9.19 -35.38
N ASP A 284 -7.49 7.87 -35.23
CA ASP A 284 -8.65 7.13 -35.72
C ASP A 284 -9.83 7.34 -34.79
N LYS A 285 -10.92 7.88 -35.35
CA LYS A 285 -12.19 8.12 -34.65
C LYS A 285 -12.69 6.91 -33.86
N LYS A 286 -12.42 5.68 -34.34
CA LYS A 286 -12.77 4.44 -33.62
C LYS A 286 -12.10 4.34 -32.25
N PHE A 287 -10.81 4.67 -32.16
CA PHE A 287 -10.08 4.66 -30.90
C PHE A 287 -10.46 5.84 -30.00
N GLU A 288 -10.65 7.05 -30.56
CA GLU A 288 -11.24 8.17 -29.80
C GLU A 288 -12.58 7.76 -29.16
N THR A 289 -13.53 7.23 -29.94
CA THR A 289 -14.84 6.82 -29.41
C THR A 289 -14.74 5.69 -28.37
N PHE A 290 -13.73 4.83 -28.47
CA PHE A 290 -13.51 3.77 -27.49
C PHE A 290 -13.00 4.34 -26.16
N TYR A 291 -11.97 5.19 -26.18
CA TYR A 291 -11.36 5.72 -24.96
C TYR A 291 -12.18 6.81 -24.26
N HIS A 292 -13.04 7.54 -24.99
CA HIS A 292 -13.98 8.51 -24.41
C HIS A 292 -15.35 7.91 -24.00
N SER A 293 -15.51 6.56 -24.04
CA SER A 293 -16.71 5.84 -23.57
C SER A 293 -16.55 5.17 -22.20
#